data_AF-A0A7W0Q3U1-F1
#
_entry.id   AF-A0A7W0Q3U1-F1
#
_cell.length_a   1.000
_cell.length_b   1.000
_cell.length_c   1.000
_cell.angle_alpha   90.00
_cell.angle_beta   90.00
_cell.angle_gamma   90.00
#
_symmetry.space_group_name_H-M   'P 1'
#
loop_
_entity.id
_entity.type
_entity.pdbx_description
1 polymer ?
#
loop_
_entity_poly.entity_id
_entity_poly.type
_entity_poly.pdbx_seq_one_letter_code
_entity_poly.pdbx_strand_id
1 'polypeptide(L)'
;VVARIRAGGIGLVARQRGPGSAVIGELVPGVAARVVVLDAGEARVVCSGPVVAAFDTVIAATLELVIDDGRAELRRDGISLVACAVDQPAGGERGAWGVAAVGAGAEVAIDTVTVAR
;
A
#
# COMPACT_ATOMS: atom_id res chain seq x y z
N VAL A 1 -0.70 0.97 -9.67
CA VAL A 1 0.62 1.66 -9.76
C VAL A 1 1.56 0.77 -10.54
N VAL A 2 2.29 1.30 -11.51
CA VAL A 2 3.38 0.59 -12.20
C VAL A 2 4.68 1.25 -11.77
N ALA A 3 5.59 0.48 -11.17
CA ALA A 3 6.82 1.02 -10.59
C ALA A 3 7.98 0.03 -10.62
N ARG A 4 9.20 0.56 -10.72
CA ARG A 4 10.46 -0.17 -10.45
C ARG A 4 10.93 0.16 -9.04
N ILE A 5 11.03 -0.86 -8.19
CA ILE A 5 11.52 -0.73 -6.81
C ILE A 5 13.02 -1.07 -6.83
N ARG A 6 13.86 -0.03 -6.82
CA ARG A 6 15.32 -0.18 -6.95
C ARG A 6 15.98 -0.51 -5.61
N ALA A 7 15.44 0.01 -4.51
CA ALA A 7 15.89 -0.25 -3.16
C ALA A 7 14.75 -0.12 -2.15
N GLY A 8 14.81 -0.86 -1.04
CA GLY A 8 13.81 -0.83 0.03
C GLY A 8 12.47 -1.41 -0.39
N GLY A 9 11.39 -0.77 0.05
CA GLY A 9 10.01 -1.16 -0.28
C GLY A 9 9.14 0.00 -0.72
N ILE A 10 7.85 -0.28 -0.86
CA ILE A 10 6.86 0.67 -1.34
C ILE A 10 5.58 0.57 -0.51
N GLY A 11 4.99 1.73 -0.20
CA GLY A 11 3.70 1.88 0.42
C GLY A 11 2.71 2.48 -0.58
N LEU A 12 1.58 1.82 -0.78
CA LEU A 12 0.43 2.38 -1.48
C LEU A 12 -0.49 3.01 -0.45
N VAL A 13 -0.78 4.31 -0.61
CA VAL A 13 -1.56 5.07 0.36
C VAL A 13 -2.94 5.33 -0.21
N ALA A 14 -3.97 5.04 0.59
CA ALA A 14 -5.35 5.33 0.29
C ALA A 14 -6.02 6.03 1.47
N ARG A 15 -7.11 6.74 1.20
CA ARG A 15 -7.93 7.41 2.22
C ARG A 15 -7.13 8.34 3.13
N GLN A 16 -6.07 8.98 2.63
CA GLN A 16 -5.31 9.95 3.41
C GLN A 16 -6.18 11.18 3.64
N ARG A 17 -6.62 11.37 4.89
CA ARG A 17 -7.56 12.44 5.27
C ARG A 17 -6.90 13.59 6.02
N GLY A 18 -5.72 13.35 6.55
CA GLY A 18 -4.92 14.35 7.23
C GLY A 18 -3.57 13.77 7.63
N PRO A 19 -2.73 14.57 8.29
CA PRO A 19 -1.50 14.07 8.90
C PRO A 19 -1.83 12.90 9.83
N GLY A 20 -1.22 11.75 9.61
CA GLY A 20 -1.39 10.57 10.48
C GLY A 20 -2.73 9.84 10.34
N SER A 21 -3.53 10.09 9.30
CA SER A 21 -4.76 9.32 9.01
C SER A 21 -4.76 8.80 7.58
N ALA A 22 -4.58 7.49 7.40
CA ALA A 22 -4.54 6.81 6.09
C ALA A 22 -4.68 5.28 6.21
N VAL A 23 -4.98 4.61 5.10
CA VAL A 23 -4.78 3.16 4.92
C VAL A 23 -3.57 2.97 4.02
N ILE A 24 -2.61 2.16 4.44
CA ILE A 24 -1.35 1.92 3.72
C ILE A 24 -1.18 0.43 3.46
N GLY A 25 -1.09 0.05 2.19
CA GLY A 25 -0.62 -1.27 1.79
C GLY A 25 0.89 -1.24 1.61
N GLU A 26 1.63 -1.95 2.47
CA GLU A 26 3.09 -1.94 2.44
C GLU A 26 3.67 -3.25 1.91
N LEU A 27 4.66 -3.09 1.04
CA LEU A 27 5.41 -4.17 0.42
C LEU A 27 6.91 -3.90 0.58
N VAL A 28 7.54 -4.64 1.50
CA VAL A 28 8.98 -4.55 1.79
C VAL A 28 9.59 -5.94 1.62
N PRO A 29 10.60 -6.13 0.76
CA PRO A 29 11.25 -7.43 0.56
C PRO A 29 11.73 -8.05 1.89
N GLY A 30 11.45 -9.34 2.06
CA GLY A 30 11.82 -10.09 3.28
C GLY A 30 10.90 -9.84 4.50
N VAL A 31 9.90 -8.97 4.35
CA VAL A 31 8.87 -8.72 5.37
C VAL A 31 7.51 -9.19 4.85
N ALA A 32 6.61 -9.59 5.75
CA ALA A 32 5.23 -9.90 5.39
C ALA A 32 4.54 -8.69 4.73
N ALA A 33 3.82 -8.93 3.63
CA ALA A 33 2.92 -7.93 3.05
C ALA A 33 1.90 -7.52 4.10
N ARG A 34 1.60 -6.23 4.25
CA ARG A 34 0.72 -5.75 5.34
C ARG A 34 -0.17 -4.61 4.91
N VAL A 35 -1.36 -4.58 5.49
CA VAL A 35 -2.22 -3.40 5.49
C VAL A 35 -2.11 -2.74 6.86
N VAL A 36 -1.73 -1.47 6.86
CA VAL A 36 -1.56 -0.64 8.04
C VAL A 36 -2.62 0.44 8.02
N VAL A 37 -3.25 0.69 9.16
CA VAL A 37 -4.06 1.89 9.37
C VAL A 37 -3.24 2.85 10.21
N LEU A 38 -3.13 4.09 9.71
CA LEU A 38 -2.72 5.23 10.50
C LEU A 38 -3.98 5.92 11.02
N ASP A 39 -4.07 6.09 12.33
CA ASP A 39 -5.11 6.88 12.97
C ASP A 39 -4.49 7.78 14.05
N ALA A 40 -4.75 9.08 13.98
CA ALA A 40 -4.12 10.10 14.82
C ALA A 40 -2.57 10.00 14.92
N GLY A 41 -1.90 9.45 13.89
CA GLY A 41 -0.45 9.24 13.87
C GLY A 41 0.02 7.91 14.45
N GLU A 42 -0.87 7.10 15.02
CA GLU A 42 -0.56 5.75 15.49
C GLU A 42 -0.70 4.75 14.35
N ALA A 43 0.34 3.93 14.15
CA ALA A 43 0.35 2.89 13.13
C ALA A 43 -0.06 1.55 13.71
N ARG A 44 -1.10 0.94 13.13
CA ARG A 44 -1.57 -0.40 13.48
C ARG A 44 -1.61 -1.29 12.25
N VAL A 45 -0.94 -2.44 12.32
CA VAL A 45 -1.11 -3.51 11.32
C VAL A 45 -2.50 -4.12 11.50
N VAL A 46 -3.33 -4.04 10.48
CA VAL A 46 -4.68 -4.63 10.48
C VAL A 46 -4.63 -6.07 10.04
N CYS A 47 -3.84 -6.35 9.00
CA CYS A 47 -3.63 -7.70 8.51
C CYS A 47 -2.25 -7.84 7.85
N SER A 48 -1.74 -9.07 7.87
CA SER A 48 -0.52 -9.46 7.18
C SER A 48 -0.76 -10.69 6.31
N GLY A 49 0.04 -10.80 5.25
CA GLY A 49 0.03 -11.91 4.31
C GLY A 49 1.39 -12.60 4.22
N PRO A 50 1.73 -13.17 3.05
CA PRO A 50 3.01 -13.84 2.85
C PRO A 50 4.18 -12.86 2.87
N VAL A 51 5.38 -13.38 3.07
CA VAL A 51 6.63 -12.63 2.92
C VAL A 51 6.78 -12.14 1.48
N VAL A 52 7.05 -10.85 1.32
CA VAL A 52 7.23 -10.23 0.01
C VAL A 52 8.57 -10.67 -0.57
N ALA A 53 8.51 -11.33 -1.73
CA ALA A 53 9.70 -11.67 -2.51
C ALA A 53 10.39 -10.38 -2.99
N ALA A 54 11.71 -10.48 -3.23
CA ALA A 54 12.47 -9.38 -3.80
C ALA A 54 11.81 -8.83 -5.08
N PHE A 55 11.93 -7.52 -5.28
CA PHE A 55 11.54 -6.89 -6.53
C PHE A 55 12.66 -7.05 -7.56
N ASP A 56 12.28 -7.24 -8.81
CA ASP A 56 13.20 -7.07 -9.92
C ASP A 56 13.51 -5.58 -10.07
N THR A 57 14.78 -5.21 -10.10
CA THR A 57 15.20 -3.80 -10.15
C THR A 57 15.16 -3.21 -11.56
N VAL A 58 15.03 -4.07 -12.57
CA VAL A 58 14.98 -3.72 -14.00
C VAL A 58 13.53 -3.76 -14.51
N ILE A 59 12.76 -4.76 -14.11
CA ILE A 59 11.37 -4.96 -14.54
C ILE A 59 10.40 -4.23 -13.60
N ALA A 60 9.45 -3.49 -14.16
CA ALA A 60 8.43 -2.83 -13.37
C ALA A 60 7.40 -3.83 -12.83
N ALA A 61 7.01 -3.68 -11.57
CA ALA A 61 5.92 -4.41 -10.96
C ALA A 61 4.61 -3.61 -11.06
N THR A 62 3.50 -4.33 -11.19
CA THR A 62 2.15 -3.77 -11.04
C THR A 62 1.70 -3.95 -9.60
N LEU A 63 1.33 -2.86 -8.94
CA LEU A 63 0.98 -2.84 -7.52
C LEU A 63 -0.38 -2.18 -7.35
N GLU A 64 -1.26 -2.80 -6.56
CA GLU A 64 -2.63 -2.33 -6.38
C GLU A 64 -3.00 -2.38 -4.90
N LEU A 65 -3.55 -1.28 -4.41
CA LEU A 65 -4.30 -1.25 -3.16
C LEU A 65 -5.74 -0.96 -3.53
N VAL A 66 -6.60 -1.96 -3.36
CA VAL A 66 -8.03 -1.86 -3.61
C VAL A 66 -8.71 -1.56 -2.29
N ILE A 67 -9.56 -0.53 -2.27
CA ILE A 67 -10.38 -0.19 -1.12
C ILE A 67 -11.84 -0.20 -1.56
N ASP A 68 -12.59 -1.21 -1.14
CA ASP A 68 -13.99 -1.40 -1.50
C ASP A 68 -14.79 -1.92 -0.31
N ASP A 69 -15.97 -1.35 -0.08
CA ASP A 69 -16.92 -1.71 0.99
C ASP A 69 -16.30 -2.06 2.36
N GLY A 70 -15.28 -1.29 2.78
CA GLY A 70 -14.66 -1.48 4.09
C GLY A 70 -13.69 -2.66 4.12
N ARG A 71 -13.26 -3.11 2.94
CA ARG A 71 -12.18 -4.06 2.75
C ARG A 71 -11.02 -3.37 2.07
N ALA A 72 -9.83 -3.74 2.50
CA ALA A 72 -8.59 -3.43 1.82
C ALA A 72 -8.01 -4.71 1.25
N GLU A 73 -7.55 -4.65 0.01
CA GLU A 73 -6.84 -5.74 -0.64
C GLU A 73 -5.57 -5.20 -1.29
N LEU A 74 -4.45 -5.84 -0.98
CA LEU A 74 -3.14 -5.52 -1.51
C LEU A 74 -2.72 -6.59 -2.52
N ARG A 75 -2.44 -6.17 -3.75
CA ARG A 75 -2.04 -7.05 -4.85
C ARG A 75 -0.69 -6.65 -5.44
N ARG A 76 0.03 -7.65 -5.93
CA ARG A 76 1.23 -7.49 -6.75
C ARG A 76 1.10 -8.37 -7.99
N ASP A 77 1.29 -7.77 -9.16
CA ASP A 77 1.26 -8.43 -10.46
C ASP A 77 -0.03 -9.26 -10.66
N GLY A 78 -1.17 -8.70 -10.21
CA GLY A 78 -2.49 -9.33 -10.22
C GLY A 78 -2.74 -10.37 -9.12
N ILE A 79 -1.72 -10.74 -8.33
CA ILE A 79 -1.84 -11.72 -7.26
C ILE A 79 -2.22 -11.02 -5.95
N SER A 80 -3.32 -11.48 -5.33
CA SER A 80 -3.73 -11.05 -3.99
C SER A 80 -2.73 -11.54 -2.95
N LEU A 81 -2.12 -10.60 -2.22
CA LEU A 81 -1.17 -10.91 -1.15
C LEU A 81 -1.86 -10.92 0.20
N VAL A 82 -2.75 -9.95 0.45
CA VAL A 82 -3.52 -9.88 1.69
C VAL A 82 -4.81 -9.10 1.46
N ALA A 83 -5.90 -9.57 2.06
CA ALA A 83 -7.18 -8.88 2.07
C ALA A 83 -7.79 -8.92 3.48
N CYS A 84 -8.29 -7.79 3.96
CA CYS A 84 -8.92 -7.72 5.28
C CYS A 84 -9.96 -6.61 5.37
N ALA A 85 -10.81 -6.69 6.39
CA ALA A 85 -11.67 -5.59 6.75
C ALA A 85 -10.83 -4.44 7.32
N VAL A 86 -11.13 -3.22 6.90
CA VAL A 86 -10.59 -1.97 7.44
C VAL A 86 -11.77 -1.09 7.85
N ASP A 87 -11.71 -0.53 9.05
CA ASP A 87 -12.80 0.27 9.56
C ASP A 87 -13.09 1.44 8.60
N GLN A 88 -14.36 1.57 8.19
CA GLN A 88 -14.83 2.78 7.54
C GLN A 88 -15.30 3.73 8.64
N PRO A 89 -14.74 4.94 8.75
CA PRO A 89 -15.40 5.99 9.50
C PRO A 89 -16.78 6.22 8.88
N ALA A 90 -17.79 6.40 9.73
CA ALA A 90 -19.16 6.64 9.30
C ALA A 90 -19.21 7.94 8.48
N GLY A 91 -19.39 7.81 7.17
CA GLY A 91 -19.41 8.93 6.22
C GLY A 91 -18.36 8.75 5.13
N GLY A 92 -18.81 8.66 3.87
CA GLY A 92 -18.00 8.47 2.67
C GLY A 92 -17.08 9.64 2.34
N GLU A 93 -16.30 10.09 3.30
CA GLU A 93 -15.35 11.19 3.15
C GLU A 93 -14.23 10.81 2.19
N ARG A 94 -14.02 11.69 1.22
CA ARG A 94 -12.96 11.55 0.21
C ARG A 94 -11.60 11.75 0.87
N GLY A 95 -10.66 10.87 0.61
CA GLY A 95 -9.26 11.03 1.00
C GLY A 95 -8.34 11.00 -0.22
N ALA A 96 -7.10 11.46 -0.04
CA ALA A 96 -6.07 11.39 -1.07
C ALA A 96 -5.53 9.96 -1.23
N TRP A 97 -5.00 9.72 -2.43
CA TRP A 97 -4.27 8.51 -2.81
C TRP A 97 -2.83 8.90 -3.10
N GLY A 98 -1.89 8.01 -2.79
CA GLY A 98 -0.47 8.29 -2.94
C GLY A 98 0.40 7.06 -2.95
N VAL A 99 1.70 7.31 -3.09
CA VAL A 99 2.75 6.29 -3.06
C VAL A 99 3.89 6.81 -2.19
N ALA A 100 4.47 5.94 -1.37
CA ALA A 100 5.61 6.24 -0.52
C ALA A 100 6.73 5.21 -0.74
N ALA A 101 7.99 5.67 -0.75
CA ALA A 101 9.13 4.79 -0.61
C ALA A 101 9.29 4.41 0.88
N VAL A 102 9.48 3.12 1.17
CA VAL A 102 9.47 2.59 2.54
C VAL A 102 10.82 1.99 2.89
N GLY A 103 11.38 2.44 4.02
CA GLY A 103 12.68 2.01 4.52
C GLY A 103 13.80 3.00 4.21
N ALA A 104 14.90 2.90 4.96
CA ALA A 104 16.07 3.75 4.76
C ALA A 104 16.72 3.48 3.40
N GLY A 105 17.02 4.55 2.64
CA GLY A 105 17.61 4.44 1.31
C GLY A 105 16.68 3.84 0.25
N ALA A 106 15.38 3.79 0.51
CA ALA A 106 14.41 3.28 -0.47
C ALA A 106 14.37 4.18 -1.72
N GLU A 107 14.35 3.53 -2.89
CA GLU A 107 14.31 4.20 -4.18
C GLU A 107 13.25 3.54 -5.06
N VAL A 108 12.26 4.33 -5.47
CA VAL A 108 11.14 3.87 -6.29
C VAL A 108 11.01 4.78 -7.50
N ALA A 109 11.07 4.20 -8.70
CA ALA A 109 10.75 4.91 -9.94
C ALA A 109 9.31 4.56 -10.34
N ILE A 110 8.44 5.56 -10.35
CA ILE A 110 7.02 5.40 -10.65
C ILE A 110 6.80 5.72 -12.14
N ASP A 111 6.30 4.75 -12.89
CA ASP A 111 5.95 4.94 -14.30
C ASP A 111 4.53 5.50 -14.41
N THR A 112 3.56 4.88 -13.73
CA THR A 112 2.15 5.25 -13.82
C THR A 112 1.44 5.10 -12.47
N VAL A 113 0.61 6.10 -12.14
CA VAL A 113 -0.37 6.03 -11.04
C VAL A 113 -1.77 6.15 -11.64
N THR A 114 -2.61 5.14 -11.40
CA THR A 114 -4.01 5.12 -11.79
C THR A 114 -4.86 5.03 -10.53
N VAL A 115 -5.88 5.88 -10.43
CA VAL A 115 -6.88 5.85 -9.37
C VAL A 115 -8.25 5.71 -10.04
N ALA A 116 -8.92 4.58 -9.79
CA ALA A 116 -10.28 4.32 -10.28
C ALA A 116 -11.29 4.46 -9.13
N ARG A 117 -12.53 4.81 -9.47
CA ARG A 117 -13.66 4.81 -8.55
C ARG A 117 -14.38 3.48 -8.59
#